data_AF-A0A653ZGD5-F1
#
_entry.id   AF-A0A653ZGD5-F1
#
_cell.length_a   1.000
_cell.length_b   1.000
_cell.length_c   1.000
_cell.angle_alpha   90.00
_cell.angle_beta   90.00
_cell.angle_gamma   90.00
#
_symmetry.space_group_name_H-M   'P 1'
#
loop_
_entity.id
_entity.type
_entity.pdbx_description
1 polymer ?
#
loop_
_entity_poly.entity_id
_entity_poly.type
_entity_poly.pdbx_seq_one_letter_code
_entity_poly.pdbx_strand_id
1 'polypeptide(L)' 'MLDAKTVECGTGHPVGGVCPFGLPTPLPVYCDRSLEGFASVFPAAGSRTASVEMTPARLVEITGAVCVDICVMPDPV' A
#
# COMPACT_ATOMS: atom_id res chain seq x y z
N MET A 1 -0.89 15.00 3.32
CA MET A 1 -1.77 13.83 3.58
C MET A 1 -3.21 14.23 3.37
N LEU A 2 -4.08 13.29 2.97
CA LEU A 2 -5.52 13.51 2.75
C LEU A 2 -6.32 13.26 4.04
N ASP A 3 -7.50 13.86 4.15
CA ASP A 3 -8.45 13.55 5.24
C ASP A 3 -9.20 12.23 5.01
N ALA A 4 -9.80 11.68 6.06
CA ALA A 4 -10.42 10.35 6.03
C ALA A 4 -11.55 10.23 5.00
N LYS A 5 -12.35 11.29 4.81
CA LYS A 5 -13.46 11.28 3.85
C LYS A 5 -12.93 11.26 2.42
N THR A 6 -11.90 12.05 2.14
CA THR A 6 -11.25 12.07 0.83
C THR A 6 -10.57 10.73 0.51
N VAL A 7 -9.92 10.09 1.49
CA VAL A 7 -9.33 8.75 1.32
C VAL A 7 -10.39 7.72 0.95
N GLU A 8 -11.48 7.64 1.71
CA GLU A 8 -12.54 6.66 1.47
C GLU A 8 -13.22 6.89 0.12
N CYS A 9 -13.46 8.15 -0.26
CA CYS A 9 -14.04 8.47 -1.56
C CYS A 9 -13.12 8.11 -2.74
N GLY A 10 -11.82 8.32 -2.60
CA GLY A 10 -10.85 8.06 -3.67
C GLY A 10 -10.45 6.59 -3.81
N THR A 11 -10.37 5.87 -2.68
CA THR A 11 -9.85 4.49 -2.65
C THR A 11 -10.94 3.45 -2.48
N GLY A 12 -12.16 3.82 -2.07
CA GLY A 12 -13.21 2.89 -1.70
C GLY A 12 -12.97 2.18 -0.36
N HIS A 13 -11.91 2.56 0.37
CA HIS A 13 -11.51 1.90 1.61
C HIS A 13 -11.35 2.91 2.77
N PRO A 14 -11.80 2.54 3.98
CA PRO A 14 -11.66 3.43 5.13
C PRO A 14 -10.20 3.52 5.59
N VAL A 15 -9.86 4.63 6.27
CA VAL A 15 -8.56 4.77 6.94
C VAL A 15 -8.33 3.61 7.92
N GLY A 16 -7.11 3.07 7.87
CA GLY A 16 -6.69 1.87 8.60
C GLY A 16 -6.90 0.55 7.82
N GLY A 17 -7.60 0.57 6.69
CA GLY A 17 -7.81 -0.59 5.82
C GLY A 17 -7.63 -0.29 4.33
N VAL A 18 -6.88 0.77 4.00
CA VAL A 18 -6.69 1.23 2.61
C VAL A 18 -5.94 0.17 1.81
N CYS A 19 -6.69 -0.52 0.96
CA CYS A 19 -6.19 -1.59 0.11
C CYS A 19 -5.56 -1.01 -1.17
N PRO A 20 -4.41 -1.50 -1.64
CA PRO A 20 -3.85 -1.12 -2.93
C PRO A 20 -4.51 -1.86 -4.11
N PHE A 21 -5.45 -2.78 -3.85
CA PHE A 21 -6.12 -3.60 -4.86
C PHE A 21 -7.56 -3.15 -5.09
N GLY A 22 -8.07 -3.35 -6.32
CA GLY A 22 -9.49 -3.18 -6.61
C GLY A 22 -10.01 -1.75 -6.44
N LEU A 23 -9.13 -0.75 -6.62
CA LEU A 23 -9.46 0.65 -6.45
C LEU A 23 -10.59 1.08 -7.41
N PRO A 24 -11.51 1.96 -6.99
CA PRO A 24 -12.69 2.35 -7.77
C PRO A 24 -12.33 3.14 -9.03
N THR A 25 -11.15 3.77 -9.05
CA THR A 25 -10.58 4.43 -10.22
C THR A 25 -9.11 4.05 -10.34
N PRO A 26 -8.52 4.09 -11.55
CA PRO A 26 -7.08 3.89 -11.71
C PRO A 26 -6.31 4.97 -10.94
N LEU A 27 -5.60 4.55 -9.89
CA LEU A 27 -4.70 5.42 -9.14
C LEU A 27 -3.27 4.91 -9.31
N PRO A 28 -2.28 5.80 -9.49
CA PRO A 28 -0.89 5.40 -9.53
C PRO A 28 -0.47 4.86 -8.16
N VAL A 29 0.02 3.63 -8.13
CA VAL A 29 0.54 2.98 -6.93
C VAL A 29 2.06 3.02 -6.97
N TYR A 30 2.67 3.40 -5.85
CA TYR A 30 4.12 3.41 -5.68
C TYR A 30 4.47 2.51 -4.50
N CYS A 31 5.46 1.65 -4.70
CA CYS A 31 6.01 0.80 -3.65
C CYS A 31 7.41 1.28 -3.29
N ASP A 32 7.71 1.36 -2.01
CA ASP A 32 9.07 1.69 -1.59
C ASP A 32 10.03 0.53 -1.86
N ARG A 33 11.23 0.84 -2.36
CA ARG A 33 12.25 -0.18 -2.69
C ARG A 33 12.71 -1.00 -1.49
N SER A 34 12.61 -0.48 -0.27
CA SER A 34 12.96 -1.24 0.95
C SER A 34 12.12 -2.50 1.12
N LEU A 35 10.92 -2.57 0.52
CA LEU A 35 10.07 -3.76 0.56
C LEU A 35 10.72 -4.98 -0.10
N GLU A 36 11.63 -4.78 -1.06
CA GLU A 36 12.35 -5.86 -1.75
C GLU A 36 13.28 -6.66 -0.81
N GLY A 37 13.64 -6.09 0.34
CA GLY A 37 14.47 -6.75 1.36
C GLY A 37 13.73 -7.81 2.19
N PHE A 38 12.42 -7.96 2.03
CA PHE A 38 11.59 -8.88 2.82
C PHE A 38 11.15 -10.10 2.02
N ALA A 39 11.08 -11.26 2.68
CA ALA A 39 10.53 -12.47 2.06
C ALA A 39 9.01 -12.36 1.83
N SER A 40 8.30 -11.75 2.78
CA SER A 40 6.86 -11.49 2.70
C SER A 40 6.50 -10.10 3.22
N VAL A 41 5.41 -9.56 2.69
CA VAL A 41 4.78 -8.29 3.06
C VAL A 41 3.28 -8.50 3.28
N PHE A 42 2.67 -7.60 4.05
CA PHE A 42 1.27 -7.71 4.49
C PHE A 42 0.49 -6.42 4.20
N PRO A 43 0.22 -6.09 2.91
CA PRO A 43 -0.66 -4.97 2.56
C PRO A 43 -2.06 -5.16 3.16
N ALA A 44 -2.73 -4.05 3.46
CA ALA A 44 -4.12 -4.07 3.91
C ALA A 44 -5.04 -4.66 2.85
N ALA A 45 -6.06 -5.41 3.30
CA ALA A 45 -6.99 -6.13 2.45
C ALA A 45 -8.43 -5.57 2.54
N GLY A 46 -8.56 -4.24 2.62
CA GLY A 46 -9.85 -3.54 2.54
C GLY A 46 -10.60 -3.38 3.86
N SER A 47 -10.05 -3.83 4.98
CA SER A 47 -10.60 -3.60 6.32
C SER A 47 -9.48 -3.37 7.35
N ARG A 48 -9.85 -2.88 8.54
CA ARG A 48 -8.89 -2.57 9.63
C ARG A 48 -8.24 -3.80 10.27
N THR A 49 -8.76 -4.99 9.99
CA THR A 49 -8.35 -6.24 10.64
C THR A 49 -7.93 -7.31 9.63
N ALA A 50 -7.85 -6.95 8.34
CA ALA A 50 -7.50 -7.86 7.27
C ALA A 50 -6.24 -7.39 6.56
N SER A 51 -5.31 -8.32 6.40
CA SER A 51 -4.13 -8.17 5.55
C SER A 51 -3.95 -9.45 4.73
N VAL A 52 -3.20 -9.36 3.64
CA VAL A 52 -2.86 -10.51 2.81
C VAL A 52 -1.36 -10.68 2.78
N GLU A 53 -0.87 -11.88 3.10
CA GLU A 53 0.54 -12.20 2.95
C GLU A 53 0.87 -12.44 1.47
N MET A 54 1.94 -11.82 0.98
CA MET A 54 2.48 -12.08 -0.35
C MET A 54 3.93 -11.66 -0.47
N THR A 55 4.59 -12.05 -1.56
CA THR A 55 5.94 -11.55 -1.87
C THR A 55 5.87 -10.10 -2.37
N PRO A 56 6.94 -9.30 -2.17
CA PRO A 56 7.02 -7.95 -2.73
C PRO A 56 6.84 -7.92 -4.25
N ALA A 57 7.42 -8.89 -4.96
CA ALA A 57 7.27 -9.02 -6.40
C ALA A 57 5.80 -9.22 -6.81
N ARG A 58 5.05 -10.04 -6.08
CA ARG A 58 3.62 -10.28 -6.36
C ARG A 58 2.77 -9.05 -6.06
N LEU A 59 3.10 -8.28 -5.02
CA LEU A 59 2.45 -7.00 -4.72
C LEU A 59 2.60 -6.04 -5.90
N VAL A 60 3.81 -5.85 -6.42
CA VAL A 60 4.09 -4.97 -7.56
C VAL A 60 3.36 -5.44 -8.81
N GLU A 61 3.38 -6.74 -9.11
CA GLU A 61 2.72 -7.31 -10.27
C GLU A 61 1.20 -7.08 -10.26
N ILE A 62 0.52 -7.34 -9.14
CA ILE A 62 -0.95 -7.20 -9.05
C ILE A 62 -1.37 -5.72 -9.08
N THR A 63 -0.58 -4.84 -8.47
CA THR A 63 -0.92 -3.42 -8.36
C THR A 63 -0.48 -2.60 -9.58
N GLY A 64 0.44 -3.12 -10.39
CA GLY A 64 1.12 -2.34 -11.42
C GLY A 64 1.98 -1.21 -10.83
N ALA A 65 2.43 -1.37 -9.58
CA ALA A 65 3.13 -0.32 -8.87
C ALA A 65 4.52 -0.02 -9.47
N VAL A 66 4.95 1.23 -9.31
CA VAL A 66 6.32 1.64 -9.62
C VAL A 66 7.15 1.60 -8.34
N CYS A 67 8.26 0.86 -8.37
CA CYS A 67 9.22 0.85 -7.25
C CYS A 67 10.02 2.16 -7.21
N VAL A 68 9.96 2.88 -6.09
CA VAL A 68 10.64 4.17 -5.87
C VAL A 68 11.31 4.21 -4.49
N ASP A 69 12.34 5.04 -4.34
CA ASP A 69 12.96 5.29 -3.04
C ASP A 69 12.25 6.51 -2.40
N ILE A 70 11.36 6.27 -1.42
CA ILE A 70 10.49 7.30 -0.83
C ILE A 70 10.44 7.27 0.70
N CYS A 71 10.77 6.14 1.33
CA CYS A 71 10.81 6.02 2.78
C CYS A 71 12.01 6.76 3.36
N VAL A 72 11.76 7.66 4.32
CA VAL A 72 12.79 8.26 5.16
C VAL A 72 12.86 7.48 6.46
N MET A 73 14.01 6.92 6.76
CA MET A 73 14.24 6.27 8.04
C MET A 73 14.21 7.33 9.16
N PRO A 74 13.57 7.04 10.30
CA PRO A 74 13.60 7.96 11.43
C PRO A 74 15.04 8.14 11.92
N ASP A 75 15.33 9.29 12.51
CA ASP A 75 16.62 9.54 13.16
C ASP A 75 16.86 8.47 14.25
N PRO A 76 18.10 7.98 14.39
CA PRO A 76 18.45 7.09 15.49
C PRO A 76 18.11 7.77 16.82
N VAL A 77 17.35 7.07 17.67
CA VAL A 77 17.09 7.49 19.05
C VAL A 77 18.29 7.30 19.96
#